data_AF-U2FFH5-F1
#
_entry.id   AF-U2FFH5-F1
#
_cell.length_a   1.000
_cell.length_b   1.000
_cell.length_c   1.000
_cell.angle_alpha   90.00
_cell.angle_beta   90.00
_cell.angle_gamma   90.00
#
_symmetry.space_group_name_H-M   'P 1'
#
loop_
_entity.id
_entity.type
_entity.pdbx_description
1 polymer ?
#
loop_
_entity_poly.entity_id
_entity_poly.type
_entity_poly.pdbx_seq_one_letter_code
_entity_poly.pdbx_strand_id
1 'polypeptide(L)'
;METIDILQETVDYIEERLKTDITADELSKFSGYSVYHLYHLFRTNIGMSLFSFITKRRLLHALYETQSGEKLISVCLNYGFDTHAGFYKAFKRQFGCSPTRYLQIRQVSRPKRYNLREELMVMLTQAQVRQKINNNWDIKPISSIENGEVADKKLYHLFHINDQYIFKAGKNISDIMTHIQIARFLNAKGIQVSSPVTTRKGEDFIITNDGYEILLNKVIGKTLSTEERYVNNRIEIGKQYGIAIGYLHQALNLENYELDVPTNNIVDTMINWALPETKLYMKQWEVNLPEEFYNDCTDHFRRLVAGLKKQVVHRDIHPSNIIFNKEKVSGFIDFEISERNVRIFDPCYCATGMLSEAELVENGYEHWLDLFKGIMTGYHAICPLTVEEKQSIIYIIYSIQCVFIAWLGDKEEYRKLSHTNRKMLYWLYQNKNKIQLIIDNL
;
A
#
# COMPACT_ATOMS: atom_id res chain seq x y z
N MET A 1 -6.82 31.19 -5.15
CA MET A 1 -7.13 29.85 -5.68
C MET A 1 -6.01 28.94 -5.22
N GLU A 2 -6.33 27.79 -4.63
CA GLU A 2 -5.29 26.89 -4.12
C GLU A 2 -4.56 26.21 -5.29
N THR A 3 -3.30 25.82 -5.09
CA THR A 3 -2.51 25.15 -6.14
C THR A 3 -3.20 23.89 -6.68
N ILE A 4 -3.95 23.18 -5.84
CA ILE A 4 -4.70 21.98 -6.21
C ILE A 4 -5.84 22.28 -7.20
N ASP A 5 -6.49 23.44 -7.07
CA ASP A 5 -7.61 23.84 -7.93
C ASP A 5 -7.11 24.14 -9.34
N ILE A 6 -6.02 24.91 -9.46
CA ILE A 6 -5.40 25.23 -10.74
C ILE A 6 -4.90 23.95 -11.44
N LEU A 7 -4.34 23.02 -10.66
CA LEU A 7 -3.90 21.73 -11.21
C LEU A 7 -5.09 20.90 -11.69
N GLN A 8 -6.23 20.92 -10.99
CA GLN A 8 -7.44 20.21 -11.40
C GLN A 8 -8.01 20.81 -12.68
N GLU A 9 -8.14 22.13 -12.76
CA GLU A 9 -8.59 22.82 -13.97
C GLU A 9 -7.66 22.50 -15.17
N THR A 10 -6.35 22.40 -14.93
CA THR A 10 -5.39 22.02 -15.98
C THR A 10 -5.61 20.57 -16.44
N VAL A 11 -5.90 19.65 -15.52
CA VAL A 11 -6.24 18.26 -15.84
C VAL A 11 -7.53 18.19 -16.66
N ASP A 12 -8.58 18.93 -16.26
CA ASP A 12 -9.84 18.99 -17.00
C ASP A 12 -9.66 19.54 -18.41
N TYR A 13 -8.84 20.59 -18.55
CA TYR A 13 -8.47 21.18 -19.84
C TYR A 13 -7.82 20.14 -20.78
N ILE A 14 -6.94 19.29 -20.23
CA ILE A 14 -6.27 18.22 -20.96
C ILE A 14 -7.27 17.14 -21.39
N GLU A 15 -8.13 16.67 -20.49
CA GLU A 15 -9.12 15.61 -20.75
C GLU A 15 -10.09 16.00 -21.88
N GLU A 16 -10.44 17.29 -21.98
CA GLU A 16 -11.32 17.81 -23.03
C GLU A 16 -10.63 17.91 -24.41
N ARG A 17 -9.31 17.88 -24.45
CA ARG A 17 -8.49 18.11 -25.66
C ARG A 17 -7.60 16.93 -26.04
N LEU A 18 -7.86 15.72 -25.53
CA LEU A 18 -7.01 14.55 -25.79
C LEU A 18 -6.81 14.21 -27.29
N LYS A 19 -7.74 14.62 -28.17
CA LYS A 19 -7.70 14.41 -29.63
C LYS A 19 -7.02 15.53 -30.43
N THR A 20 -6.56 16.59 -29.77
CA THR A 20 -5.84 17.70 -30.42
C THR A 20 -4.39 17.72 -29.96
N ASP A 21 -3.54 18.48 -30.65
CA ASP A 21 -2.20 18.77 -30.15
C ASP A 21 -2.28 19.61 -28.88
N ILE A 22 -1.60 19.16 -27.83
CA ILE A 22 -1.50 19.84 -26.54
C ILE A 22 -0.03 20.17 -26.33
N THR A 23 0.29 21.45 -26.22
CA THR A 23 1.68 21.91 -26.03
C THR A 23 1.94 22.33 -24.59
N ALA A 24 3.21 22.24 -24.15
CA ALA A 24 3.58 22.70 -22.82
C ALA A 24 3.36 24.21 -22.64
N ASP A 25 3.58 25.01 -23.69
CA ASP A 25 3.36 26.45 -23.68
C ASP A 25 1.88 26.82 -23.53
N GLU A 26 0.99 26.07 -24.18
CA GLU A 26 -0.47 26.21 -24.02
C GLU A 26 -0.90 25.96 -22.58
N LEU A 27 -0.44 24.85 -21.99
CA LEU A 27 -0.78 24.50 -20.60
C LEU A 27 -0.15 25.47 -19.58
N SER A 28 1.05 25.99 -19.87
CA SER A 28 1.67 27.03 -19.07
C SER A 28 0.84 28.33 -19.08
N LYS A 29 0.37 28.76 -20.26
CA LYS A 29 -0.49 29.95 -20.39
C LYS A 29 -1.83 29.76 -19.70
N PHE A 30 -2.43 28.57 -19.82
CA PHE A 30 -3.70 28.25 -19.18
C PHE A 30 -3.59 28.26 -17.65
N SER A 31 -2.58 27.56 -17.11
CA SER A 31 -2.41 27.42 -15.65
C SER A 31 -1.81 28.64 -14.95
N GLY A 32 -1.19 29.56 -15.70
CA GLY A 32 -0.44 30.68 -15.15
C GLY A 32 0.91 30.29 -14.53
N TYR A 33 1.27 29.00 -14.56
CA TYR A 33 2.57 28.51 -14.10
C TYR A 33 3.57 28.41 -15.24
N SER A 34 4.86 28.54 -14.93
CA SER A 34 5.90 28.19 -15.90
C SER A 34 5.83 26.71 -16.25
N VAL A 35 6.24 26.35 -17.46
CA VAL A 35 6.36 24.96 -17.91
C VAL A 35 7.12 24.09 -16.89
N TYR A 36 8.22 24.60 -16.35
CA TYR A 36 9.01 23.91 -15.32
C TYR A 36 8.18 23.62 -14.06
N HIS A 37 7.46 24.62 -13.56
CA HIS A 37 6.67 24.46 -12.35
C HIS A 37 5.50 23.49 -12.58
N LEU A 38 4.86 23.53 -13.75
CA LEU A 38 3.79 22.59 -14.10
C LEU A 38 4.30 21.13 -14.15
N TYR A 39 5.48 20.89 -14.73
CA TYR A 39 6.08 19.55 -14.69
C TYR A 39 6.39 19.10 -13.26
N HIS A 40 6.89 20.01 -12.42
CA HIS A 40 7.15 19.71 -11.03
C HIS A 40 5.85 19.35 -10.29
N LEU A 41 4.78 20.10 -10.48
CA LEU A 41 3.47 19.82 -9.89
C LEU A 41 2.91 18.47 -10.37
N PHE A 42 2.95 18.16 -11.65
CA PHE A 42 2.49 16.84 -12.14
C PHE A 42 3.31 15.71 -11.54
N ARG A 43 4.64 15.82 -11.51
CA ARG A 43 5.51 14.77 -10.97
C ARG A 43 5.31 14.56 -9.47
N THR A 44 5.19 15.64 -8.70
CA THR A 44 5.07 15.60 -7.25
C THR A 44 3.66 15.16 -6.81
N ASN A 45 2.63 15.61 -7.52
CA ASN A 45 1.25 15.37 -7.12
C ASN A 45 0.67 14.13 -7.84
N ILE A 46 0.76 14.02 -9.15
CA ILE A 46 0.15 12.92 -9.93
C ILE A 46 1.09 11.70 -10.00
N GLY A 47 2.35 11.85 -9.59
CA GLY A 47 3.32 10.75 -9.57
C GLY A 47 3.88 10.38 -10.95
N MET A 48 3.54 11.14 -12.01
CA MET A 48 4.05 10.96 -13.37
C MET A 48 4.27 12.29 -14.08
N SER A 49 5.03 12.27 -15.17
CA SER A 49 5.22 13.47 -15.98
C SER A 49 3.92 13.89 -16.67
N LEU A 50 3.76 15.18 -16.94
CA LEU A 50 2.63 15.74 -17.69
C LEU A 50 2.37 15.00 -19.02
N PHE A 51 3.42 14.73 -19.81
CA PHE A 51 3.27 14.01 -21.07
C PHE A 51 2.97 12.52 -20.87
N SER A 52 3.51 11.89 -19.82
CA SER A 52 3.12 10.51 -19.46
C SER A 52 1.64 10.45 -19.13
N PHE A 53 1.12 11.43 -18.38
CA PHE A 53 -0.29 11.56 -18.06
C PHE A 53 -1.14 11.69 -19.33
N ILE A 54 -0.86 12.67 -20.19
CA ILE A 54 -1.58 12.88 -21.45
C ILE A 54 -1.55 11.60 -22.31
N THR A 55 -0.38 10.97 -22.42
CA THR A 55 -0.22 9.73 -23.19
C THR A 55 -1.06 8.60 -22.61
N LYS A 56 -1.03 8.36 -21.29
CA LYS A 56 -1.84 7.33 -20.64
C LYS A 56 -3.32 7.57 -20.90
N ARG A 57 -3.79 8.81 -20.76
CA ARG A 57 -5.19 9.19 -21.02
C ARG A 57 -5.58 8.91 -22.47
N ARG A 58 -4.79 9.37 -23.44
CA ARG A 58 -4.98 9.08 -24.87
C ARG A 58 -5.08 7.57 -25.16
N LEU A 59 -4.18 6.76 -24.59
CA LEU A 59 -4.20 5.31 -24.79
C LEU A 59 -5.45 4.64 -24.20
N LEU A 60 -5.88 5.04 -23.00
CA LEU A 60 -7.08 4.50 -22.34
C LEU A 60 -8.36 4.82 -23.12
N HIS A 61 -8.49 6.06 -23.59
CA HIS A 61 -9.62 6.47 -24.42
C HIS A 61 -9.60 5.77 -25.78
N ALA A 62 -8.42 5.62 -26.39
CA ALA A 62 -8.27 4.91 -27.65
C ALA A 62 -8.71 3.43 -27.54
N LEU A 63 -8.37 2.76 -26.43
CA LEU A 63 -8.83 1.40 -26.16
C LEU A 63 -10.35 1.31 -26.07
N TYR A 64 -10.97 2.24 -25.33
CA TYR A 64 -12.41 2.24 -25.14
C TYR A 64 -13.17 2.45 -26.47
N GLU A 65 -12.74 3.40 -27.30
CA GLU A 65 -13.32 3.61 -28.63
C GLU A 65 -13.10 2.39 -29.54
N THR A 66 -11.91 1.80 -29.51
CA THR A 66 -11.61 0.57 -30.28
C THR A 66 -12.52 -0.60 -29.85
N GLN A 67 -12.70 -0.80 -28.54
CA GLN A 67 -13.61 -1.83 -28.03
C GLN A 67 -15.07 -1.57 -28.43
N SER A 68 -15.45 -0.30 -28.60
CA SER A 68 -16.79 0.11 -29.00
C SER A 68 -17.06 -0.04 -30.51
N GLY A 69 -16.09 -0.58 -31.27
CA GLY A 69 -16.24 -0.92 -32.69
C GLY A 69 -15.40 -0.08 -33.65
N GLU A 70 -14.70 0.94 -33.16
CA GLU A 70 -13.84 1.78 -34.00
C GLU A 70 -12.56 1.04 -34.43
N LYS A 71 -12.07 1.33 -35.63
CA LYS A 71 -10.82 0.72 -36.12
C LYS A 71 -9.63 1.29 -35.35
N LEU A 72 -8.83 0.41 -34.74
CA LEU A 72 -7.66 0.79 -33.94
C LEU A 72 -6.74 1.80 -34.68
N ILE A 73 -6.46 1.56 -35.97
CA ILE A 73 -5.61 2.46 -36.78
C ILE A 73 -6.18 3.88 -36.82
N SER A 74 -7.50 4.02 -37.04
CA SER A 74 -8.18 5.32 -37.09
C SER A 74 -8.15 6.01 -35.73
N VAL A 75 -8.44 5.26 -34.66
CA VAL A 75 -8.44 5.79 -33.29
C VAL A 75 -7.05 6.25 -32.87
N CYS A 76 -5.98 5.51 -33.21
CA CYS A 76 -4.61 5.91 -32.91
C CYS A 76 -4.28 7.31 -33.47
N LEU A 77 -4.64 7.56 -34.74
CA LEU A 77 -4.40 8.84 -35.40
C LEU A 77 -5.23 9.96 -34.74
N ASN A 78 -6.50 9.68 -34.41
CA ASN A 78 -7.40 10.64 -33.76
C ASN A 78 -6.92 11.08 -32.37
N TYR A 79 -6.11 10.29 -31.67
CA TYR A 79 -5.54 10.62 -30.37
C TYR A 79 -4.11 11.17 -30.46
N GLY A 80 -3.71 11.72 -31.61
CA GLY A 80 -2.46 12.46 -31.77
C GLY A 80 -1.21 11.59 -31.80
N PHE A 81 -1.31 10.35 -32.31
CA PHE A 81 -0.14 9.53 -32.64
C PHE A 81 0.12 9.57 -34.15
N ASP A 82 1.35 9.89 -34.56
CA ASP A 82 1.71 9.98 -35.99
C ASP A 82 1.64 8.64 -36.73
N THR A 83 1.90 7.54 -36.02
CA THR A 83 1.93 6.20 -36.60
C THR A 83 1.36 5.16 -35.66
N HIS A 84 0.79 4.10 -36.24
CA HIS A 84 0.36 2.91 -35.50
C HIS A 84 1.53 2.26 -34.74
N ALA A 85 2.75 2.28 -35.29
CA ALA A 85 3.94 1.77 -34.62
C ALA A 85 4.29 2.59 -33.36
N GLY A 86 4.17 3.92 -33.43
CA GLY A 86 4.35 4.82 -32.29
C GLY A 86 3.33 4.53 -31.19
N PHE A 87 2.06 4.40 -31.54
CA PHE A 87 1.00 3.98 -30.61
C PHE A 87 1.31 2.63 -29.97
N TYR A 88 1.63 1.61 -30.77
CA TYR A 88 1.94 0.27 -30.28
C TYR A 88 3.09 0.28 -29.28
N LYS A 89 4.18 1.02 -29.58
CA LYS A 89 5.33 1.14 -28.69
C LYS A 89 4.97 1.84 -27.38
N ALA A 90 4.22 2.94 -27.45
CA ALA A 90 3.74 3.65 -26.27
C ALA A 90 2.81 2.77 -25.44
N PHE A 91 1.91 2.04 -26.09
CA PHE A 91 0.96 1.13 -25.47
C PHE A 91 1.66 -0.04 -24.76
N LYS A 92 2.54 -0.76 -25.45
CA LYS A 92 3.30 -1.87 -24.87
C LYS A 92 4.17 -1.41 -23.70
N ARG A 93 4.76 -0.21 -23.82
CA ARG A 93 5.46 0.42 -22.69
C ARG A 93 4.50 0.68 -21.54
N GLN A 94 3.29 1.20 -21.78
CA GLN A 94 2.36 1.55 -20.70
C GLN A 94 1.76 0.32 -20.02
N PHE A 95 1.25 -0.65 -20.78
CA PHE A 95 0.41 -1.74 -20.28
C PHE A 95 1.08 -3.12 -20.32
N GLY A 96 2.31 -3.24 -20.85
CA GLY A 96 3.07 -4.49 -20.87
C GLY A 96 2.76 -5.44 -22.03
N CYS A 97 1.59 -5.32 -22.67
CA CYS A 97 1.19 -6.16 -23.81
C CYS A 97 0.72 -5.31 -25.01
N SER A 98 0.35 -5.96 -26.13
CA SER A 98 -0.23 -5.25 -27.28
C SER A 98 -1.68 -4.81 -27.03
N PRO A 99 -2.18 -3.78 -27.75
CA PRO A 99 -3.58 -3.36 -27.64
C PRO A 99 -4.58 -4.49 -27.89
N THR A 100 -4.34 -5.29 -28.95
CA THR A 100 -5.15 -6.45 -29.29
C THR A 100 -5.15 -7.48 -28.15
N ARG A 101 -3.99 -7.75 -27.56
CA ARG A 101 -3.90 -8.69 -26.44
C ARG A 101 -4.62 -8.15 -25.20
N TYR A 102 -4.50 -6.86 -24.93
CA TYR A 102 -5.18 -6.21 -23.81
C TYR A 102 -6.70 -6.36 -23.91
N LEU A 103 -7.27 -6.05 -25.08
CA LEU A 103 -8.70 -6.17 -25.36
C LEU A 103 -9.22 -7.62 -25.33
N GLN A 104 -8.35 -8.62 -25.53
CA GLN A 104 -8.73 -10.04 -25.40
C GLN A 104 -8.84 -10.50 -23.94
N ILE A 105 -8.12 -9.86 -23.02
CA ILE A 105 -8.03 -10.31 -21.63
C ILE A 105 -8.78 -9.38 -20.66
N ARG A 106 -9.09 -8.15 -21.05
CA ARG A 106 -9.77 -7.16 -20.22
C ARG A 106 -10.92 -6.51 -20.97
N GLN A 107 -12.01 -6.26 -20.24
CA GLN A 107 -13.05 -5.35 -20.69
C GLN A 107 -12.68 -3.93 -20.25
N VAL A 108 -12.68 -3.00 -21.20
CA VAL A 108 -12.33 -1.60 -20.99
C VAL A 108 -13.58 -0.81 -20.72
N SER A 109 -13.68 -0.22 -19.53
CA SER A 109 -14.72 0.76 -19.21
C SER A 109 -14.35 2.14 -19.77
N ARG A 110 -15.35 3.00 -19.99
CA ARG A 110 -15.11 4.40 -20.35
C ARG A 110 -14.22 5.05 -19.27
N PRO A 111 -13.08 5.66 -19.63
CA PRO A 111 -12.24 6.33 -18.64
C PRO A 111 -13.02 7.44 -17.95
N LYS A 112 -13.07 7.40 -16.61
CA LYS A 112 -13.61 8.50 -15.80
C LYS A 112 -12.70 9.72 -15.92
N ARG A 113 -13.27 10.92 -15.75
CA ARG A 113 -12.46 12.15 -15.60
C ARG A 113 -11.57 12.01 -14.36
N TYR A 114 -10.35 12.52 -14.45
CA TYR A 114 -9.36 12.41 -13.40
C TYR A 114 -9.63 13.49 -12.32
N ASN A 115 -9.85 13.05 -11.08
CA ASN A 115 -10.17 13.93 -9.95
C ASN A 115 -9.01 13.93 -8.94
N LEU A 116 -8.20 14.97 -9.00
CA LEU A 116 -7.06 15.19 -8.11
C LEU A 116 -7.46 15.25 -6.65
N ARG A 117 -8.64 15.76 -6.29
CA ARG A 117 -9.05 15.81 -4.88
C ARG A 117 -9.39 14.42 -4.34
N GLU A 118 -9.84 13.50 -5.17
CA GLU A 118 -10.02 12.09 -4.78
C GLU A 118 -8.67 11.37 -4.66
N GLU A 119 -7.71 11.69 -5.54
CA GLU A 119 -6.43 10.99 -5.62
C GLU A 119 -5.34 11.58 -4.72
N LEU A 120 -5.40 12.87 -4.39
CA LEU A 120 -4.43 13.58 -3.57
C LEU A 120 -4.95 13.79 -2.16
N MET A 121 -4.26 13.16 -1.21
CA MET A 121 -4.44 13.37 0.23
C MET A 121 -4.28 14.86 0.58
N VAL A 122 -4.78 15.26 1.76
CA VAL A 122 -4.61 16.62 2.32
C VAL A 122 -3.14 17.06 2.19
N MET A 123 -2.87 18.17 1.53
CA MET A 123 -1.51 18.68 1.35
C MET A 123 -1.24 19.86 2.27
N LEU A 124 -0.27 19.70 3.16
CA LEU A 124 0.16 20.74 4.09
C LEU A 124 1.62 21.09 3.85
N THR A 125 1.96 22.34 4.12
CA THR A 125 3.33 22.81 4.22
C THR A 125 3.81 22.76 5.67
N GLN A 126 5.12 22.68 5.90
CA GLN A 126 5.70 22.71 7.24
C GLN A 126 5.29 23.99 8.02
N ALA A 127 5.13 25.12 7.34
CA ALA A 127 4.67 26.37 7.93
C ALA A 127 3.21 26.28 8.41
N GLN A 128 2.32 25.72 7.59
CA GLN A 128 0.92 25.47 7.98
C GLN A 128 0.84 24.50 9.17
N VAL A 129 1.63 23.42 9.16
CA VAL A 129 1.68 22.46 10.27
C VAL A 129 2.16 23.14 11.55
N ARG A 130 3.22 23.96 11.49
CA ARG A 130 3.70 24.73 12.66
C ARG A 130 2.60 25.62 13.24
N GLN A 131 1.89 26.35 12.39
CA GLN A 131 0.79 27.22 12.82
C GLN A 131 -0.35 26.42 13.45
N LYS A 132 -0.78 25.33 12.80
CA LYS A 132 -1.84 24.45 13.29
C LYS A 132 -1.49 23.84 14.64
N ILE A 133 -0.25 23.39 14.83
CA ILE A 133 0.21 22.83 16.11
C ILE A 133 0.17 23.90 17.21
N ASN A 134 0.78 25.06 16.97
CA ASN A 134 0.85 26.13 17.97
C ASN A 134 -0.54 26.60 18.43
N ASN A 135 -1.51 26.65 17.50
CA ASN A 135 -2.87 27.09 17.79
C ASN A 135 -3.67 26.08 18.62
N ASN A 136 -3.39 24.78 18.47
CA ASN A 136 -4.31 23.74 18.90
C ASN A 136 -3.74 22.80 19.96
N TRP A 137 -2.42 22.61 20.04
CA TRP A 137 -1.78 21.71 21.01
C TRP A 137 -0.82 22.47 21.92
N ASP A 138 -0.68 21.95 23.14
CA ASP A 138 0.28 22.46 24.13
C ASP A 138 1.46 21.48 24.26
N ILE A 139 2.43 21.65 23.36
CA ILE A 139 3.63 20.81 23.32
C ILE A 139 4.90 21.64 23.50
N LYS A 140 6.03 20.94 23.66
CA LYS A 140 7.34 21.58 23.68
C LYS A 140 7.57 22.40 22.40
N PRO A 141 8.37 23.48 22.47
CA PRO A 141 8.68 24.31 21.32
C PRO A 141 9.16 23.47 20.12
N ILE A 142 8.66 23.84 18.94
CA ILE A 142 8.97 23.12 17.69
C ILE A 142 10.34 23.57 17.18
N SER A 143 11.35 22.71 17.36
CA SER A 143 12.71 22.88 16.85
C SER A 143 12.84 22.36 15.42
N SER A 144 12.17 21.26 15.06
CA SER A 144 12.22 20.69 13.71
C SER A 144 10.85 20.19 13.25
N ILE A 145 10.61 20.29 11.93
CA ILE A 145 9.46 19.70 11.23
C ILE A 145 10.02 19.05 9.97
N GLU A 146 9.80 17.76 9.83
CA GLU A 146 10.22 16.96 8.68
C GLU A 146 9.02 16.24 8.10
N ASN A 147 8.97 16.07 6.78
CA ASN A 147 7.92 15.29 6.14
C ASN A 147 8.17 13.80 6.42
N GLY A 148 7.09 13.02 6.56
CA GLY A 148 7.17 11.58 6.41
C GLY A 148 7.55 11.20 4.99
N GLU A 149 8.13 10.03 4.79
CA GLU A 149 8.56 9.56 3.48
C GLU A 149 8.16 8.09 3.26
N VAL A 150 7.72 7.77 2.04
CA VAL A 150 7.42 6.40 1.60
C VAL A 150 8.05 6.18 0.22
N ALA A 151 8.92 5.17 0.10
CA ALA A 151 9.65 4.86 -1.13
C ALA A 151 10.32 6.11 -1.77
N ASP A 152 11.04 6.87 -0.94
CA ASP A 152 11.74 8.13 -1.28
C ASP A 152 10.81 9.28 -1.74
N LYS A 153 9.49 9.15 -1.53
CA LYS A 153 8.52 10.21 -1.79
C LYS A 153 8.07 10.87 -0.49
N LYS A 154 8.11 12.21 -0.46
CA LYS A 154 7.59 13.00 0.67
C LYS A 154 6.08 12.89 0.76
N LEU A 155 5.59 12.67 1.97
CA LEU A 155 4.18 12.75 2.33
C LEU A 155 3.86 14.16 2.83
N TYR A 156 2.86 14.78 2.23
CA TYR A 156 2.40 16.13 2.61
C TYR A 156 1.28 16.12 3.65
N HIS A 157 0.91 14.94 4.15
CA HIS A 157 -0.10 14.73 5.17
C HIS A 157 0.47 14.11 6.44
N LEU A 158 1.77 13.80 6.49
CA LEU A 158 2.44 13.19 7.63
C LEU A 158 3.76 13.93 7.90
N PHE A 159 3.96 14.33 9.14
CA PHE A 159 5.13 15.11 9.56
C PHE A 159 5.68 14.63 10.89
N HIS A 160 6.99 14.54 10.98
CA HIS A 160 7.72 14.35 12.24
C HIS A 160 7.96 15.71 12.88
N ILE A 161 7.55 15.87 14.14
CA ILE A 161 7.69 17.12 14.91
C ILE A 161 8.67 16.86 16.05
N ASN A 162 9.85 17.48 15.97
CA ASN A 162 10.99 17.11 16.81
C ASN A 162 11.19 15.56 16.78
N ASP A 163 11.71 15.00 17.87
CA ASP A 163 11.87 13.55 18.03
C ASP A 163 10.73 12.89 18.82
N GLN A 164 9.65 13.63 19.11
CA GLN A 164 8.63 13.22 20.08
C GLN A 164 7.24 13.02 19.48
N TYR A 165 6.92 13.68 18.36
CA TYR A 165 5.56 13.65 17.85
C TYR A 165 5.48 13.38 16.34
N ILE A 166 4.31 12.92 15.92
CA ILE A 166 3.91 12.78 14.51
C ILE A 166 2.62 13.59 14.34
N PHE A 167 2.61 14.52 13.40
CA PHE A 167 1.40 15.18 12.94
C PHE A 167 0.87 14.44 11.71
N LYS A 168 -0.40 14.06 11.70
CA LYS A 168 -1.06 13.38 10.58
C LYS A 168 -2.35 14.10 10.21
N ALA A 169 -2.62 14.21 8.92
CA ALA A 169 -3.88 14.66 8.36
C ALA A 169 -4.43 13.57 7.44
N GLY A 170 -5.74 13.43 7.39
CA GLY A 170 -6.38 12.39 6.58
C GLY A 170 -7.86 12.67 6.38
N LYS A 171 -8.52 11.86 5.53
CA LYS A 171 -9.94 12.03 5.19
C LYS A 171 -10.86 11.09 5.98
N ASN A 172 -10.38 9.89 6.28
CA ASN A 172 -11.20 8.85 6.89
C ASN A 172 -11.20 8.96 8.42
N ILE A 173 -12.24 9.60 8.96
CA ILE A 173 -12.42 9.76 10.41
C ILE A 173 -12.62 8.39 11.10
N SER A 174 -13.26 7.43 10.42
CA SER A 174 -13.50 6.09 10.99
C SER A 174 -12.20 5.33 11.24
N ASP A 175 -11.24 5.44 10.31
CA ASP A 175 -9.95 4.76 10.40
C ASP A 175 -9.12 5.34 11.56
N ILE A 176 -9.05 6.67 11.70
CA ILE A 176 -8.32 7.28 12.81
C ILE A 176 -9.00 6.99 14.16
N MET A 177 -10.33 6.96 14.22
CA MET A 177 -11.06 6.54 15.42
C MET A 177 -10.71 5.11 15.83
N THR A 178 -10.61 4.20 14.86
CA THR A 178 -10.17 2.82 15.07
C THR A 178 -8.75 2.78 15.68
N HIS A 179 -7.82 3.55 15.11
CA HIS A 179 -6.46 3.67 15.66
C HIS A 179 -6.46 4.17 17.11
N ILE A 180 -7.22 5.23 17.42
CA ILE A 180 -7.28 5.82 18.76
C ILE A 180 -7.80 4.81 19.79
N GLN A 181 -8.88 4.09 19.45
CA GLN A 181 -9.49 3.10 20.34
C GLN A 181 -8.50 1.97 20.65
N ILE A 182 -7.85 1.44 19.62
CA ILE A 182 -6.85 0.36 19.76
C ILE A 182 -5.63 0.85 20.53
N ALA A 183 -5.11 2.04 20.24
CA ALA A 183 -3.95 2.61 20.91
C ALA A 183 -4.18 2.77 22.41
N ARG A 184 -5.35 3.31 22.81
CA ARG A 184 -5.73 3.42 24.23
C ARG A 184 -5.81 2.05 24.90
N PHE A 185 -6.45 1.10 24.23
CA PHE A 185 -6.62 -0.25 24.74
C PHE A 185 -5.28 -0.97 24.96
N LEU A 186 -4.38 -0.89 23.98
CA LEU A 186 -3.07 -1.54 24.04
C LEU A 186 -2.14 -0.88 25.05
N ASN A 187 -2.14 0.46 25.14
CA ASN A 187 -1.36 1.17 26.15
C ASN A 187 -1.81 0.84 27.58
N ALA A 188 -3.12 0.66 27.81
CA ALA A 188 -3.63 0.20 29.11
C ALA A 188 -3.13 -1.21 29.49
N LYS A 189 -2.77 -2.03 28.49
CA LYS A 189 -2.14 -3.35 28.67
C LYS A 189 -0.60 -3.31 28.63
N GLY A 190 0.01 -2.11 28.60
CA GLY A 190 1.46 -1.93 28.60
C GLY A 190 2.15 -2.15 27.25
N ILE A 191 1.40 -2.31 26.16
CA ILE A 191 1.95 -2.37 24.80
C ILE A 191 2.01 -0.95 24.24
N GLN A 192 3.23 -0.46 23.93
CA GLN A 192 3.38 0.91 23.43
C GLN A 192 2.83 1.03 22.02
N VAL A 193 1.93 2.00 21.86
CA VAL A 193 1.37 2.40 20.56
C VAL A 193 1.28 3.91 20.52
N SER A 194 1.52 4.50 19.35
CA SER A 194 1.32 5.93 19.10
C SER A 194 -0.08 6.35 19.58
N SER A 195 -0.14 7.30 20.51
CA SER A 195 -1.40 7.77 21.10
C SER A 195 -1.61 9.26 20.88
N PRO A 196 -2.88 9.71 20.79
CA PRO A 196 -3.21 11.12 20.64
C PRO A 196 -2.59 11.97 21.73
N VAL A 197 -2.02 13.10 21.31
CA VAL A 197 -1.77 14.24 22.18
C VAL A 197 -3.07 15.05 22.17
N THR A 198 -3.68 15.21 23.33
CA THR A 198 -4.93 15.97 23.45
C THR A 198 -4.72 17.43 23.09
N THR A 199 -5.68 18.02 22.38
CA THR A 199 -5.69 19.45 22.06
C THR A 199 -5.85 20.29 23.33
N ARG A 200 -5.65 21.61 23.23
CA ARG A 200 -5.95 22.58 24.29
C ARG A 200 -7.41 22.53 24.76
N LYS A 201 -8.32 21.99 23.95
CA LYS A 201 -9.74 21.80 24.26
C LYS A 201 -10.05 20.40 24.81
N GLY A 202 -9.06 19.53 24.94
CA GLY A 202 -9.23 18.15 25.42
C GLY A 202 -9.71 17.16 24.37
N GLU A 203 -9.65 17.51 23.08
CA GLU A 203 -10.05 16.64 21.98
C GLU A 203 -8.85 15.78 21.53
N ASP A 204 -9.09 14.57 21.00
CA ASP A 204 -8.02 13.72 20.48
C ASP A 204 -7.48 14.18 19.13
N PHE A 205 -8.35 14.76 18.30
CA PHE A 205 -8.05 15.27 16.96
C PHE A 205 -9.04 16.38 16.59
N ILE A 206 -8.76 17.08 15.50
CA ILE A 206 -9.57 18.18 14.99
C ILE A 206 -10.27 17.73 13.71
N ILE A 207 -11.58 17.95 13.62
CA ILE A 207 -12.33 17.79 12.38
C ILE A 207 -12.20 19.07 11.56
N THR A 208 -11.86 18.91 10.28
CA THR A 208 -11.73 19.99 9.29
C THR A 208 -12.66 19.71 8.10
N ASN A 209 -12.81 20.69 7.21
CA ASN A 209 -13.60 20.49 5.98
C ASN A 209 -13.01 19.38 5.08
N ASP A 210 -11.70 19.13 5.20
CA ASP A 210 -10.96 18.17 4.38
C ASP A 210 -10.69 16.85 5.11
N GLY A 211 -11.30 16.63 6.28
CA GLY A 211 -11.17 15.41 7.07
C GLY A 211 -10.76 15.67 8.51
N TYR A 212 -9.61 15.14 8.93
CA TYR A 212 -9.09 15.24 10.29
C TYR A 212 -7.63 15.70 10.34
N GLU A 213 -7.25 16.27 11.47
CA GLU A 213 -5.87 16.60 11.85
C GLU A 213 -5.58 16.10 13.27
N ILE A 214 -4.50 15.35 13.45
CA ILE A 214 -4.14 14.73 14.73
C ILE A 214 -2.64 14.89 15.02
N LEU A 215 -2.32 15.01 16.30
CA LEU A 215 -0.95 14.92 16.80
C LEU A 215 -0.82 13.66 17.66
N LEU A 216 0.17 12.83 17.35
CA LEU A 216 0.44 11.55 18.01
C LEU A 216 1.80 11.58 18.70
N ASN A 217 1.93 10.90 19.83
CA ASN A 217 3.23 10.61 20.44
C ASN A 217 3.99 9.56 19.62
N LYS A 218 5.30 9.74 19.44
CA LYS A 218 6.18 8.72 18.86
C LYS A 218 6.43 7.59 19.86
N VAL A 219 6.41 6.35 19.37
CA VAL A 219 6.93 5.20 20.12
C VAL A 219 8.45 5.31 20.21
N ILE A 220 9.02 5.03 21.39
CA ILE A 220 10.46 5.17 21.63
C ILE A 220 11.22 4.06 20.90
N GLY A 221 12.16 4.45 20.04
CA GLY A 221 13.04 3.53 19.34
C GLY A 221 13.15 3.87 17.86
N LYS A 222 13.62 2.92 17.06
CA LYS A 222 13.74 3.02 15.61
C LYS A 222 13.31 1.71 14.96
N THR A 223 12.89 1.76 13.70
CA THR A 223 12.75 0.55 12.88
C THR A 223 14.14 0.00 12.57
N LEU A 224 14.28 -1.31 12.41
CA LEU A 224 15.51 -1.86 11.84
C LEU A 224 15.62 -1.47 10.36
N SER A 225 16.84 -1.30 9.84
CA SER A 225 17.07 -1.17 8.40
C SER A 225 16.99 -2.54 7.70
N THR A 226 16.89 -2.54 6.38
CA THR A 226 16.97 -3.77 5.58
C THR A 226 18.30 -4.50 5.82
N GLU A 227 19.42 -3.77 5.91
CA GLU A 227 20.73 -4.35 6.19
C GLU A 227 20.78 -5.00 7.59
N GLU A 228 20.30 -4.29 8.61
CA GLU A 228 20.21 -4.81 9.99
C GLU A 228 19.40 -6.12 10.04
N ARG A 229 18.34 -6.24 9.21
CA ARG A 229 17.51 -7.45 9.13
C ARG A 229 18.19 -8.63 8.43
N TYR A 230 18.92 -8.40 7.35
CA TYR A 230 19.32 -9.46 6.42
C TYR A 230 20.75 -9.99 6.62
N VAL A 231 21.66 -9.24 7.24
CA VAL A 231 23.10 -9.62 7.25
C VAL A 231 23.40 -10.76 8.20
N ASN A 232 23.05 -10.66 9.49
CA ASN A 232 23.41 -11.64 10.53
C ASN A 232 22.21 -12.02 11.40
N ASN A 233 22.25 -13.22 12.01
CA ASN A 233 21.25 -13.69 12.99
C ASN A 233 19.79 -13.61 12.51
N ARG A 234 19.53 -13.78 11.20
CA ARG A 234 18.21 -13.65 10.56
C ARG A 234 17.09 -14.41 11.26
N ILE A 235 17.33 -15.65 11.67
CA ILE A 235 16.33 -16.46 12.39
C ILE A 235 15.95 -15.79 13.72
N GLU A 236 16.94 -15.31 14.48
CA GLU A 236 16.68 -14.66 15.77
C GLU A 236 16.01 -13.30 15.58
N ILE A 237 16.42 -12.52 14.58
CA ILE A 237 15.73 -11.28 14.21
C ILE A 237 14.26 -11.57 13.89
N GLY A 238 14.00 -12.50 12.97
CA GLY A 238 12.65 -12.91 12.62
C GLY A 238 11.85 -13.37 13.84
N LYS A 239 12.49 -14.10 14.76
CA LYS A 239 11.87 -14.53 16.02
C LYS A 239 11.42 -13.38 16.89
N GLN A 240 12.19 -12.28 16.98
CA GLN A 240 11.77 -11.08 17.72
C GLN A 240 10.50 -10.45 17.12
N TYR A 241 10.38 -10.38 15.79
CA TYR A 241 9.15 -9.94 15.12
C TYR A 241 7.98 -10.87 15.45
N GLY A 242 8.18 -12.19 15.30
CA GLY A 242 7.15 -13.20 15.58
C GLY A 242 6.64 -13.15 17.03
N ILE A 243 7.55 -13.07 17.99
CA ILE A 243 7.22 -12.96 19.42
C ILE A 243 6.41 -11.70 19.69
N ALA A 244 6.83 -10.55 19.15
CA ALA A 244 6.14 -9.29 19.36
C ALA A 244 4.70 -9.32 18.80
N ILE A 245 4.52 -9.83 17.57
CA ILE A 245 3.20 -10.02 16.97
C ILE A 245 2.34 -10.98 17.81
N GLY A 246 2.96 -12.01 18.38
CA GLY A 246 2.31 -12.93 19.30
C GLY A 246 1.76 -12.22 20.54
N TYR A 247 2.56 -11.40 21.22
CA TYR A 247 2.10 -10.63 22.38
C TYR A 247 1.02 -9.60 22.01
N LEU A 248 1.14 -8.96 20.85
CA LEU A 248 0.10 -8.08 20.33
C LEU A 248 -1.24 -8.83 20.17
N HIS A 249 -1.23 -10.01 19.56
CA HIS A 249 -2.44 -10.81 19.41
C HIS A 249 -2.99 -11.36 20.73
N GLN A 250 -2.14 -11.75 21.69
CA GLN A 250 -2.64 -12.10 23.03
C GLN A 250 -3.39 -10.92 23.68
N ALA A 251 -2.90 -9.69 23.50
CA ALA A 251 -3.59 -8.51 24.00
C ALA A 251 -4.91 -8.23 23.26
N LEU A 252 -4.96 -8.47 21.93
CA LEU A 252 -6.11 -8.25 21.05
C LEU A 252 -7.11 -9.42 20.96
N ASN A 253 -6.83 -10.56 21.59
CA ASN A 253 -7.75 -11.69 21.67
C ASN A 253 -8.85 -11.40 22.70
N LEU A 254 -9.89 -10.68 22.25
CA LEU A 254 -11.00 -10.20 23.07
C LEU A 254 -12.25 -11.03 22.86
N GLU A 255 -12.83 -11.54 23.93
CA GLU A 255 -14.03 -12.39 23.89
C GLU A 255 -15.33 -11.58 23.68
N ASN A 256 -15.36 -10.28 24.00
CA ASN A 256 -16.59 -9.47 24.07
C ASN A 256 -16.71 -8.35 23.01
N TYR A 257 -15.96 -8.41 21.91
CA TYR A 257 -16.02 -7.37 20.87
C TYR A 257 -15.76 -5.93 21.36
N GLU A 258 -14.91 -5.73 22.39
CA GLU A 258 -14.67 -4.42 23.01
C GLU A 258 -14.11 -3.35 22.06
N LEU A 259 -13.59 -3.76 20.90
CA LEU A 259 -13.08 -2.90 19.84
C LEU A 259 -14.03 -2.96 18.64
N ASP A 260 -14.52 -1.79 18.22
CA ASP A 260 -15.36 -1.64 17.04
C ASP A 260 -14.44 -1.49 15.84
N VAL A 261 -14.25 -2.60 15.12
CA VAL A 261 -13.37 -2.67 13.95
C VAL A 261 -14.11 -3.36 12.81
N PRO A 262 -13.84 -2.98 11.55
CA PRO A 262 -14.47 -3.62 10.41
C PRO A 262 -14.19 -5.13 10.39
N THR A 263 -15.13 -5.90 9.84
CA THR A 263 -14.96 -7.34 9.61
C THR A 263 -15.01 -7.59 8.11
N ASN A 264 -13.86 -7.90 7.52
CA ASN A 264 -13.75 -8.19 6.10
C ASN A 264 -13.74 -9.70 5.84
N ASN A 265 -14.34 -10.11 4.73
CA ASN A 265 -14.29 -11.49 4.28
C ASN A 265 -13.08 -11.71 3.38
N ILE A 266 -11.95 -12.08 3.97
CA ILE A 266 -10.71 -12.38 3.25
C ILE A 266 -10.88 -13.42 2.13
N VAL A 267 -11.79 -14.39 2.30
CA VAL A 267 -12.09 -15.40 1.27
C VAL A 267 -12.73 -14.75 0.05
N ASP A 268 -13.71 -13.87 0.25
CA ASP A 268 -14.35 -13.17 -0.88
C ASP A 268 -13.38 -12.18 -1.53
N THR A 269 -12.60 -11.44 -0.74
CA THR A 269 -11.55 -10.54 -1.25
C THR A 269 -10.56 -11.29 -2.14
N MET A 270 -10.11 -12.46 -1.69
CA MET A 270 -9.15 -13.28 -2.44
C MET A 270 -9.78 -13.91 -3.68
N ILE A 271 -10.90 -14.63 -3.53
CA ILE A 271 -11.46 -15.46 -4.60
C ILE A 271 -12.23 -14.66 -5.64
N ASN A 272 -13.02 -13.67 -5.23
CA ASN A 272 -13.93 -12.96 -6.13
C ASN A 272 -13.28 -11.75 -6.78
N TRP A 273 -12.14 -11.26 -6.27
CA TRP A 273 -11.46 -10.09 -6.80
C TRP A 273 -9.96 -10.30 -7.02
N ALA A 274 -9.19 -10.53 -5.96
CA ALA A 274 -7.74 -10.41 -6.04
C ALA A 274 -7.08 -11.49 -6.92
N LEU A 275 -7.50 -12.75 -6.81
CA LEU A 275 -6.95 -13.86 -7.60
C LEU A 275 -7.31 -13.74 -9.10
N PRO A 276 -8.57 -13.46 -9.50
CA PRO A 276 -8.91 -13.15 -10.89
C PRO A 276 -8.09 -12.00 -11.48
N GLU A 277 -8.01 -10.85 -10.79
CA GLU A 277 -7.22 -9.70 -11.27
C GLU A 277 -5.73 -10.04 -11.36
N THR A 278 -5.19 -10.76 -10.37
CA THR A 278 -3.81 -11.24 -10.40
C THR A 278 -3.54 -12.08 -11.63
N LYS A 279 -4.42 -13.04 -11.95
CA LYS A 279 -4.30 -13.87 -13.16
C LYS A 279 -4.23 -13.02 -14.43
N LEU A 280 -5.07 -11.99 -14.53
CA LEU A 280 -5.06 -11.04 -15.64
C LEU A 280 -3.74 -10.27 -15.73
N TYR A 281 -3.26 -9.71 -14.62
CA TYR A 281 -2.00 -8.96 -14.60
C TYR A 281 -0.78 -9.84 -14.87
N MET A 282 -0.73 -11.05 -14.32
CA MET A 282 0.34 -12.02 -14.56
C MET A 282 0.40 -12.38 -16.06
N LYS A 283 -0.76 -12.61 -16.69
CA LYS A 283 -0.88 -12.86 -18.14
C LYS A 283 -0.53 -11.64 -18.99
N GLN A 284 -0.94 -10.46 -18.56
CA GLN A 284 -0.67 -9.18 -19.23
C GLN A 284 0.84 -8.87 -19.27
N TRP A 285 1.56 -9.18 -18.20
CA TRP A 285 3.00 -8.90 -18.06
C TRP A 285 3.90 -10.12 -18.32
N GLU A 286 3.36 -11.20 -18.90
CA GLU A 286 4.09 -12.41 -19.29
C GLU A 286 4.81 -13.13 -18.13
N VAL A 287 4.34 -12.94 -16.89
CA VAL A 287 4.83 -13.65 -15.68
C VAL A 287 3.82 -14.74 -15.31
N ASN A 288 3.65 -15.73 -16.18
CA ASN A 288 2.56 -16.70 -16.04
C ASN A 288 2.82 -17.72 -14.93
N LEU A 289 1.77 -18.02 -14.16
CA LEU A 289 1.67 -19.19 -13.30
C LEU A 289 0.79 -20.25 -13.97
N PRO A 290 1.00 -21.55 -13.69
CA PRO A 290 0.16 -22.61 -14.25
C PRO A 290 -1.29 -22.51 -13.74
N GLU A 291 -2.25 -22.99 -14.54
CA GLU A 291 -3.68 -23.01 -14.17
C GLU A 291 -3.92 -23.76 -12.84
N GLU A 292 -3.12 -24.80 -12.57
CA GLU A 292 -3.15 -25.54 -11.32
C GLU A 292 -2.98 -24.63 -10.09
N PHE A 293 -2.12 -23.61 -10.15
CA PHE A 293 -1.94 -22.68 -9.03
C PHE A 293 -3.25 -21.95 -8.68
N TYR A 294 -3.99 -21.48 -9.70
CA TYR A 294 -5.22 -20.73 -9.49
C TYR A 294 -6.36 -21.62 -8.99
N ASN A 295 -6.45 -22.85 -9.52
CA ASN A 295 -7.41 -23.84 -9.05
C ASN A 295 -7.11 -24.23 -7.60
N ASP A 296 -5.85 -24.52 -7.29
CA ASP A 296 -5.38 -24.85 -5.94
C ASP A 296 -5.70 -23.75 -4.93
N CYS A 297 -5.39 -22.48 -5.27
CA CYS A 297 -5.76 -21.34 -4.44
C CYS A 297 -7.27 -21.25 -4.24
N THR A 298 -8.07 -21.50 -5.28
CA THR A 298 -9.54 -21.38 -5.18
C THR A 298 -10.14 -22.44 -4.25
N ASP A 299 -9.71 -23.69 -4.41
CA ASP A 299 -10.27 -24.83 -3.70
C ASP A 299 -9.78 -24.88 -2.24
N HIS A 300 -8.47 -24.71 -2.03
CA HIS A 300 -7.86 -24.84 -0.71
C HIS A 300 -8.06 -23.60 0.16
N PHE A 301 -7.95 -22.39 -0.39
CA PHE A 301 -8.07 -21.17 0.42
C PHE A 301 -9.43 -21.09 1.10
N ARG A 302 -10.52 -21.31 0.35
CA ARG A 302 -11.87 -21.30 0.92
C ARG A 302 -12.03 -22.35 2.00
N ARG A 303 -11.59 -23.60 1.73
CA ARG A 303 -11.73 -24.73 2.65
C ARG A 303 -10.96 -24.50 3.95
N LEU A 304 -9.73 -24.02 3.86
CA LEU A 304 -8.83 -23.89 5.00
C LEU A 304 -9.09 -22.61 5.82
N VAL A 305 -9.34 -21.48 5.14
CA VAL A 305 -9.40 -20.16 5.80
C VAL A 305 -10.78 -19.81 6.34
N ALA A 306 -11.87 -20.31 5.73
CA ALA A 306 -13.23 -19.90 6.11
C ALA A 306 -13.61 -20.26 7.56
N GLY A 307 -13.06 -21.36 8.08
CA GLY A 307 -13.34 -21.86 9.43
C GLY A 307 -12.36 -21.39 10.51
N LEU A 308 -11.31 -20.65 10.16
CA LEU A 308 -10.31 -20.21 11.14
C LEU A 308 -10.89 -19.18 12.11
N LYS A 309 -10.45 -19.24 13.38
CA LYS A 309 -10.80 -18.24 14.38
C LYS A 309 -10.32 -16.87 13.94
N LYS A 310 -11.24 -15.90 13.95
CA LYS A 310 -10.94 -14.49 13.68
C LYS A 310 -10.77 -13.72 14.98
N GLN A 311 -9.88 -12.74 14.97
CA GLN A 311 -9.70 -11.77 16.06
C GLN A 311 -9.32 -10.42 15.46
N VAL A 312 -9.18 -9.39 16.30
CA VAL A 312 -8.65 -8.10 15.86
C VAL A 312 -7.17 -8.31 15.48
N VAL A 313 -6.84 -7.95 14.25
CA VAL A 313 -5.47 -7.94 13.71
C VAL A 313 -5.13 -6.54 13.25
N HIS A 314 -3.85 -6.22 13.20
CA HIS A 314 -3.37 -4.91 12.76
C HIS A 314 -3.48 -4.76 11.24
N ARG A 315 -3.39 -5.86 10.47
CA ARG A 315 -3.56 -5.93 9.00
C ARG A 315 -2.46 -5.23 8.16
N ASP A 316 -1.63 -4.39 8.77
CA ASP A 316 -0.50 -3.71 8.11
C ASP A 316 0.82 -3.90 8.87
N ILE A 317 1.03 -5.08 9.45
CA ILE A 317 2.27 -5.35 10.18
C ILE A 317 3.41 -5.57 9.19
N HIS A 318 4.08 -4.51 8.77
CA HIS A 318 5.34 -4.57 8.02
C HIS A 318 6.50 -4.02 8.86
N PRO A 319 7.78 -4.24 8.47
CA PRO A 319 8.92 -3.89 9.32
C PRO A 319 8.99 -2.41 9.75
N SER A 320 8.53 -1.46 8.93
CA SER A 320 8.47 -0.05 9.33
C SER A 320 7.37 0.31 10.33
N ASN A 321 6.42 -0.59 10.63
CA ASN A 321 5.39 -0.38 11.66
C ASN A 321 5.75 -1.03 13.01
N ILE A 322 6.95 -1.65 13.11
CA ILE A 322 7.45 -2.28 14.33
C ILE A 322 8.69 -1.54 14.81
N ILE A 323 8.60 -0.96 16.00
CA ILE A 323 9.68 -0.14 16.56
C ILE A 323 10.53 -0.99 17.49
N PHE A 324 11.85 -0.88 17.36
CA PHE A 324 12.83 -1.53 18.19
C PHE A 324 13.51 -0.52 19.10
N ASN A 325 13.69 -0.89 20.36
CA ASN A 325 14.60 -0.23 21.27
C ASN A 325 15.68 -1.23 21.68
N LYS A 326 16.91 -0.98 21.20
CA LYS A 326 17.99 -1.96 21.23
C LYS A 326 17.57 -3.23 20.48
N GLU A 327 17.66 -4.40 21.12
CA GLU A 327 17.37 -5.70 20.51
C GLU A 327 15.93 -6.17 20.72
N LYS A 328 15.07 -5.36 21.36
CA LYS A 328 13.68 -5.72 21.65
C LYS A 328 12.70 -4.81 20.93
N VAL A 329 11.58 -5.37 20.49
CA VAL A 329 10.45 -4.58 20.02
C VAL A 329 9.91 -3.75 21.18
N SER A 330 9.82 -2.43 20.99
CA SER A 330 9.28 -1.48 21.96
C SER A 330 7.81 -1.21 21.75
N GLY A 331 7.30 -1.29 20.51
CA GLY A 331 5.90 -1.04 20.20
C GLY A 331 5.56 -1.08 18.72
N PHE A 332 4.31 -0.73 18.43
CA PHE A 332 3.70 -0.76 17.10
C PHE A 332 3.12 0.60 16.73
N ILE A 333 3.03 0.88 15.43
CA ILE A 333 2.44 2.12 14.91
C ILE A 333 1.44 1.82 13.79
N ASP A 334 0.52 2.75 13.56
CA ASP A 334 -0.46 2.76 12.45
C ASP A 334 -1.51 1.62 12.46
N PHE A 335 -2.49 1.74 13.35
CA PHE A 335 -3.61 0.77 13.48
C PHE A 335 -4.86 1.16 12.68
N GLU A 336 -4.76 2.09 11.74
CA GLU A 336 -5.91 2.71 11.07
C GLU A 336 -6.76 1.72 10.25
N ILE A 337 -6.12 0.70 9.67
CA ILE A 337 -6.80 -0.29 8.84
C ILE A 337 -7.06 -1.62 9.56
N SER A 338 -6.93 -1.63 10.89
CA SER A 338 -7.15 -2.82 11.72
C SER A 338 -8.55 -3.39 11.52
N GLU A 339 -8.68 -4.70 11.57
CA GLU A 339 -9.93 -5.39 11.28
C GLU A 339 -10.04 -6.72 12.04
N ARG A 340 -11.22 -7.32 12.04
CA ARG A 340 -11.41 -8.70 12.48
C ARG A 340 -11.09 -9.66 11.34
N ASN A 341 -9.98 -10.37 11.46
CA ASN A 341 -9.52 -11.33 10.45
C ASN A 341 -8.78 -12.52 11.10
N VAL A 342 -8.34 -13.47 10.28
CA VAL A 342 -7.54 -14.62 10.71
C VAL A 342 -6.19 -14.15 11.23
N ARG A 343 -5.83 -14.57 12.45
CA ARG A 343 -4.64 -14.05 13.15
C ARG A 343 -3.31 -14.35 12.47
N ILE A 344 -3.25 -15.39 11.64
CA ILE A 344 -2.04 -15.72 10.89
C ILE A 344 -1.76 -14.72 9.76
N PHE A 345 -2.71 -13.82 9.46
CA PHE A 345 -2.53 -12.75 8.48
C PHE A 345 -1.34 -11.87 8.81
N ASP A 346 -1.27 -11.30 10.02
CA ASP A 346 -0.23 -10.35 10.41
C ASP A 346 1.21 -10.92 10.35
N PRO A 347 1.53 -12.12 10.91
CA PRO A 347 2.88 -12.67 10.75
C PRO A 347 3.20 -13.02 9.29
N CYS A 348 2.22 -13.43 8.48
CA CYS A 348 2.42 -13.64 7.04
C CYS A 348 2.67 -12.32 6.31
N TYR A 349 1.92 -11.27 6.66
CA TYR A 349 2.05 -9.93 6.09
C TYR A 349 3.41 -9.33 6.42
N CYS A 350 3.87 -9.46 7.66
CA CYS A 350 5.21 -9.06 8.09
C CYS A 350 6.30 -9.78 7.30
N ALA A 351 6.17 -11.09 7.13
CA ALA A 351 7.11 -11.86 6.33
C ALA A 351 7.10 -11.39 4.87
N THR A 352 5.94 -11.17 4.25
CA THR A 352 5.88 -10.65 2.87
C THR A 352 6.39 -9.22 2.72
N GLY A 353 6.23 -8.38 3.75
CA GLY A 353 6.83 -7.04 3.80
C GLY A 353 8.35 -7.12 3.71
N MET A 354 8.97 -8.02 4.49
CA MET A 354 10.42 -8.28 4.37
C MET A 354 10.79 -8.85 3.01
N LEU A 355 9.99 -9.78 2.45
CA LEU A 355 10.25 -10.36 1.13
C LEU A 355 10.34 -9.29 0.03
N SER A 356 9.61 -8.19 0.15
CA SER A 356 9.68 -7.09 -0.81
C SER A 356 11.03 -6.36 -0.81
N GLU A 357 11.75 -6.40 0.31
CA GLU A 357 13.09 -5.84 0.47
C GLU A 357 14.19 -6.81 0.01
N ALA A 358 13.87 -8.10 -0.17
CA ALA A 358 14.84 -9.13 -0.54
C ALA A 358 15.57 -8.85 -1.85
N GLU A 359 14.94 -8.14 -2.80
CA GLU A 359 15.57 -7.75 -4.07
C GLU A 359 16.68 -6.69 -3.89
N LEU A 360 16.73 -6.01 -2.74
CA LEU A 360 17.75 -5.01 -2.40
C LEU A 360 19.01 -5.64 -1.78
N VAL A 361 18.99 -6.94 -1.50
CA VAL A 361 20.05 -7.65 -0.78
C VAL A 361 20.56 -8.82 -1.62
N GLU A 362 21.87 -9.03 -1.66
CA GLU A 362 22.47 -10.20 -2.30
C GLU A 362 21.95 -11.50 -1.65
N ASN A 363 21.46 -12.44 -2.46
CA ASN A 363 20.79 -13.67 -2.01
C ASN A 363 19.64 -13.42 -1.03
N GLY A 364 18.98 -12.25 -1.13
CA GLY A 364 17.95 -11.84 -0.18
C GLY A 364 16.74 -12.79 -0.16
N TYR A 365 16.38 -13.43 -1.28
CA TYR A 365 15.26 -14.36 -1.33
C TYR A 365 15.56 -15.66 -0.56
N GLU A 366 16.79 -16.15 -0.64
CA GLU A 366 17.27 -17.31 0.12
C GLU A 366 17.36 -16.96 1.61
N HIS A 367 17.91 -15.79 1.94
CA HIS A 367 17.99 -15.27 3.30
C HIS A 367 16.61 -15.00 3.92
N TRP A 368 15.60 -14.68 3.11
CA TRP A 368 14.24 -14.47 3.59
C TRP A 368 13.65 -15.73 4.23
N LEU A 369 14.04 -16.93 3.79
CA LEU A 369 13.57 -18.19 4.39
C LEU A 369 13.96 -18.29 5.88
N ASP A 370 15.14 -17.78 6.25
CA ASP A 370 15.58 -17.72 7.65
C ASP A 370 14.71 -16.76 8.47
N LEU A 371 14.42 -15.58 7.92
CA LEU A 371 13.54 -14.58 8.55
C LEU A 371 12.13 -15.14 8.73
N PHE A 372 11.56 -15.73 7.68
CA PHE A 372 10.25 -16.37 7.69
C PHE A 372 10.18 -17.47 8.76
N LYS A 373 11.19 -18.36 8.80
CA LYS A 373 11.30 -19.38 9.85
C LYS A 373 11.34 -18.75 11.25
N GLY A 374 12.13 -17.70 11.44
CA GLY A 374 12.17 -16.94 12.68
C GLY A 374 10.80 -16.40 13.10
N ILE A 375 10.13 -15.69 12.20
CA ILE A 375 8.80 -15.08 12.46
C ILE A 375 7.80 -16.16 12.86
N MET A 376 7.70 -17.24 12.08
CA MET A 376 6.71 -18.29 12.34
C MET A 376 7.00 -19.04 13.64
N THR A 377 8.26 -19.37 13.94
CA THR A 377 8.63 -20.04 15.20
C THR A 377 8.44 -19.13 16.41
N GLY A 378 8.83 -17.86 16.31
CA GLY A 378 8.62 -16.87 17.38
C GLY A 378 7.14 -16.62 17.67
N TYR A 379 6.33 -16.50 16.62
CA TYR A 379 4.89 -16.34 16.77
C TYR A 379 4.23 -17.60 17.36
N HIS A 380 4.58 -18.79 16.85
CA HIS A 380 4.07 -20.08 17.34
C HIS A 380 4.39 -20.27 18.83
N ALA A 381 5.55 -19.85 19.30
CA ALA A 381 5.94 -19.96 20.71
C ALA A 381 5.05 -19.14 21.66
N ILE A 382 4.47 -18.02 21.20
CA ILE A 382 3.59 -17.17 22.02
C ILE A 382 2.12 -17.51 21.79
N CYS A 383 1.74 -17.76 20.54
CA CYS A 383 0.37 -18.12 20.16
C CYS A 383 0.40 -19.41 19.32
N PRO A 384 0.40 -20.60 19.96
CA PRO A 384 0.49 -21.88 19.27
C PRO A 384 -0.52 -22.01 18.14
N LEU A 385 -0.03 -22.45 16.98
CA LEU A 385 -0.80 -22.59 15.74
C LEU A 385 -1.45 -23.97 15.68
N THR A 386 -2.74 -24.02 15.31
CA THR A 386 -3.41 -25.29 15.01
C THR A 386 -2.90 -25.89 13.69
N VAL A 387 -3.26 -27.14 13.42
CA VAL A 387 -2.91 -27.82 12.16
C VAL A 387 -3.50 -27.07 10.96
N GLU A 388 -4.76 -26.62 11.08
CA GLU A 388 -5.46 -25.88 10.04
C GLU A 388 -4.82 -24.52 9.78
N GLU A 389 -4.39 -23.83 10.84
CA GLU A 389 -3.67 -22.56 10.71
C GLU A 389 -2.33 -22.76 10.01
N LYS A 390 -1.55 -23.78 10.38
CA LYS A 390 -0.27 -24.12 9.72
C LYS A 390 -0.50 -24.40 8.23
N GLN A 391 -1.48 -25.23 7.88
CA GLN A 391 -1.83 -25.54 6.49
C GLN A 391 -2.28 -24.32 5.69
N SER A 392 -2.82 -23.29 6.36
CA SER A 392 -3.31 -22.06 5.71
C SER A 392 -2.22 -21.04 5.43
N ILE A 393 -1.04 -21.11 6.05
CA ILE A 393 0.00 -20.07 5.99
C ILE A 393 0.38 -19.72 4.54
N ILE A 394 0.70 -20.72 3.72
CA ILE A 394 1.14 -20.47 2.34
C ILE A 394 0.03 -19.81 1.50
N TYR A 395 -1.21 -20.20 1.73
CA TYR A 395 -2.38 -19.64 1.06
C TYR A 395 -2.66 -18.19 1.51
N ILE A 396 -2.43 -17.87 2.79
CA ILE A 396 -2.49 -16.50 3.28
C ILE A 396 -1.40 -15.63 2.65
N ILE A 397 -0.16 -16.13 2.56
CA ILE A 397 0.92 -15.44 1.85
C ILE A 397 0.54 -15.17 0.38
N TYR A 398 0.03 -16.17 -0.34
CA TYR A 398 -0.45 -15.97 -1.71
C TYR A 398 -1.57 -14.95 -1.79
N SER A 399 -2.50 -14.94 -0.84
CA SER A 399 -3.60 -13.97 -0.83
C SER A 399 -3.12 -12.54 -0.65
N ILE A 400 -2.16 -12.31 0.24
CA ILE A 400 -1.55 -11.00 0.45
C ILE A 400 -0.90 -10.52 -0.85
N GLN A 401 -0.12 -11.39 -1.50
CA GLN A 401 0.51 -11.06 -2.78
C GLN A 401 -0.51 -10.79 -3.90
N CYS A 402 -1.59 -11.57 -3.99
CA CYS A 402 -2.64 -11.35 -4.98
C CYS A 402 -3.37 -10.03 -4.74
N VAL A 403 -3.66 -9.67 -3.49
CA VAL A 403 -4.27 -8.38 -3.13
C VAL A 403 -3.35 -7.23 -3.55
N PHE A 404 -2.05 -7.30 -3.27
CA PHE A 404 -1.09 -6.29 -3.72
C PHE A 404 -1.02 -6.18 -5.24
N ILE A 405 -0.93 -7.30 -5.96
CA ILE A 405 -0.88 -7.28 -7.44
C ILE A 405 -2.17 -6.67 -8.02
N ALA A 406 -3.33 -7.08 -7.52
CA ALA A 406 -4.62 -6.56 -7.97
C ALA A 406 -4.75 -5.05 -7.70
N TRP A 407 -4.36 -4.59 -6.51
CA TRP A 407 -4.46 -3.18 -6.13
C TRP A 407 -3.43 -2.28 -6.85
N LEU A 408 -2.21 -2.77 -7.08
CA LEU A 408 -1.14 -2.03 -7.74
C LEU A 408 -1.24 -2.01 -9.27
N GLY A 409 -1.99 -2.94 -9.86
CA GLY A 409 -1.91 -3.26 -11.28
C GLY A 409 -2.18 -2.09 -12.25
N ASP A 410 -3.03 -1.14 -11.87
CA ASP A 410 -3.39 0.04 -12.69
C ASP A 410 -2.68 1.33 -12.28
N LYS A 411 -1.89 1.29 -11.19
CA LYS A 411 -1.24 2.45 -10.58
C LYS A 411 0.16 2.66 -11.15
N GLU A 412 0.27 3.58 -12.08
CA GLU A 412 1.55 3.86 -12.77
C GLU A 412 2.65 4.33 -11.82
N GLU A 413 2.29 5.12 -10.81
CA GLU A 413 3.21 5.62 -9.80
C GLU A 413 3.86 4.51 -8.94
N TYR A 414 3.26 3.31 -8.93
CA TYR A 414 3.77 2.13 -8.22
C TYR A 414 4.22 1.01 -9.16
N ARG A 415 4.53 1.33 -10.42
CA ARG A 415 4.93 0.34 -11.43
C ARG A 415 6.08 -0.57 -11.00
N LYS A 416 7.10 -0.02 -10.29
CA LYS A 416 8.22 -0.81 -9.75
C LYS A 416 7.73 -1.81 -8.71
N LEU A 417 6.95 -1.36 -7.71
CA LEU A 417 6.35 -2.22 -6.69
C LEU A 417 5.44 -3.29 -7.31
N SER A 418 4.65 -2.93 -8.32
CA SER A 418 3.79 -3.85 -9.07
C SER A 418 4.60 -4.96 -9.74
N HIS A 419 5.75 -4.62 -10.34
CA HIS A 419 6.67 -5.60 -10.92
C HIS A 419 7.29 -6.52 -9.85
N THR A 420 7.79 -5.95 -8.74
CA THR A 420 8.37 -6.70 -7.63
C THR A 420 7.37 -7.70 -7.05
N ASN A 421 6.11 -7.31 -6.80
CA ASN A 421 5.08 -8.22 -6.27
C ASN A 421 4.75 -9.38 -7.22
N ARG A 422 4.73 -9.16 -8.55
CA ARG A 422 4.58 -10.27 -9.52
C ARG A 422 5.74 -11.26 -9.47
N LYS A 423 6.97 -10.75 -9.37
CA LYS A 423 8.17 -11.60 -9.23
C LYS A 423 8.16 -12.37 -7.92
N MET A 424 7.77 -11.72 -6.81
CA MET A 424 7.63 -12.35 -5.50
C MET A 424 6.62 -13.49 -5.53
N LEU A 425 5.42 -13.29 -6.08
CA LEU A 425 4.42 -14.35 -6.20
C LEU A 425 4.93 -15.54 -7.02
N TYR A 426 5.59 -15.26 -8.15
CA TYR A 426 6.20 -16.31 -8.96
C TYR A 426 7.27 -17.08 -8.18
N TRP A 427 8.16 -16.37 -7.48
CA TRP A 427 9.23 -16.98 -6.69
C TRP A 427 8.68 -17.82 -5.53
N LEU A 428 7.66 -17.33 -4.82
CA LEU A 428 6.98 -18.04 -3.74
C LEU A 428 6.40 -19.37 -4.25
N TYR A 429 5.74 -19.35 -5.42
CA TYR A 429 5.23 -20.55 -6.05
C TYR A 429 6.34 -21.56 -6.38
N GLN A 430 7.45 -21.10 -6.97
CA GLN A 430 8.59 -21.96 -7.32
C GLN A 430 9.27 -22.56 -6.08
N ASN A 431 9.22 -21.88 -4.93
CA ASN A 431 9.85 -22.32 -3.69
C ASN A 431 8.84 -22.85 -2.64
N LYS A 432 7.60 -23.14 -3.05
CA LYS A 432 6.52 -23.57 -2.15
C LYS A 432 6.91 -24.75 -1.25
N ASN A 433 7.69 -25.71 -1.77
CA ASN A 433 8.13 -26.87 -1.00
C ASN A 433 9.11 -26.51 0.14
N LYS A 434 9.99 -25.53 -0.06
CA LYS A 434 10.90 -25.06 1.00
C LYS A 434 10.13 -24.33 2.11
N ILE A 435 9.15 -23.53 1.70
CA ILE A 435 8.25 -22.81 2.62
C ILE A 435 7.43 -23.83 3.42
N GLN A 436 6.85 -24.82 2.74
CA GLN A 436 6.08 -25.88 3.38
C GLN A 436 6.91 -26.69 4.38
N LEU A 437 8.17 -27.03 4.04
CA LEU A 437 9.08 -27.70 4.97
C LEU A 437 9.32 -26.88 6.25
N ILE A 438 9.40 -25.55 6.15
CA ILE A 438 9.53 -24.69 7.34
C ILE A 438 8.24 -24.78 8.18
N ILE A 439 7.07 -24.70 7.53
CA ILE A 439 5.75 -24.75 8.18
C ILE A 439 5.53 -26.09 8.90
N ASP A 440 5.90 -27.21 8.26
CA ASP A 440 5.72 -28.56 8.80
C ASP A 440 6.58 -28.81 10.05
N ASN A 441 7.70 -28.06 10.19
CA ASN A 441 8.62 -28.14 11.31
C ASN A 441 8.32 -27.12 12.44
N LEU A 442 7.19 -26.39 12.37
CA LEU A 442 6.78 -25.43 13.40
C LEU A 442 6.33 -26.09 14.70
#